data_AF-A0A7W1UI51-F1
#
_entry.id   AF-A0A7W1UI51-F1
#
_cell.length_a   1.000
_cell.length_b   1.000
_cell.length_c   1.000
_cell.angle_alpha   90.00
_cell.angle_beta   90.00
_cell.angle_gamma   90.00
#
_symmetry.space_group_name_H-M   'P 1'
#
loop_
_entity.id
_entity.type
_entity.pdbx_description
1 polymer ?
#
loop_
_entity_poly.entity_id
_entity_poly.type
_entity_poly.pdbx_seq_one_letter_code
_entity_poly.pdbx_strand_id
1 'polypeptide(L)'
;MVPSTDLPGFNQSKKAHPQEYLTRVLAIIFTGIVCFLIFAILWPTQPSPLGIVIRLLGIALGGVWLYRFLTRHIRQRGMIRQAPFPAAWESILEQKVPFYQALSAPDQRRFREEVHIFLREKRITGINTSIDDTIRVLVAASAIIPIFGFPGWEWEHIREILIYPTSFDEGYQMGSAQEHPISGMVGTG
;
A
#
# COMPACT_ATOMS: atom_id res chain seq x y z
N MET A 1 24.65 26.69 -26.92
CA MET A 1 25.23 25.35 -26.64
C MET A 1 25.21 25.19 -25.13
N VAL A 2 24.14 24.56 -24.60
CA VAL A 2 23.95 24.38 -23.16
C VAL A 2 24.65 23.07 -22.76
N PRO A 3 25.47 23.02 -21.69
CA PRO A 3 26.17 21.80 -21.33
C PRO A 3 25.18 20.75 -20.83
N SER A 4 25.33 19.52 -21.31
CA SER A 4 24.61 18.34 -20.81
C SER A 4 25.07 18.04 -19.38
N THR A 5 24.22 18.37 -18.41
CA THR A 5 24.35 17.86 -17.05
C THR A 5 23.95 16.40 -17.04
N ASP A 6 24.95 15.53 -17.00
CA ASP A 6 24.79 14.11 -16.68
C ASP A 6 24.15 13.98 -15.29
N LEU A 7 22.87 13.61 -15.27
CA LEU A 7 22.19 13.23 -14.03
C LEU A 7 22.74 11.87 -13.59
N PRO A 8 23.17 11.72 -12.32
CA PRO A 8 23.72 10.47 -11.83
C PRO A 8 22.65 9.37 -11.92
N GLY A 9 23.01 8.27 -12.59
CA GLY A 9 22.15 7.12 -12.79
C GLY A 9 21.63 6.57 -11.47
N PHE A 10 20.31 6.64 -11.30
CA PHE A 10 19.58 5.98 -10.21
C PHE A 10 19.55 4.46 -10.45
N ASN A 11 20.68 3.80 -10.20
CA ASN A 11 20.75 2.35 -10.12
C ASN A 11 20.43 1.90 -8.69
N GLN A 12 19.14 1.91 -8.34
CA GLN A 12 18.65 1.32 -7.09
C GLN A 12 18.47 -0.19 -7.32
N SER A 13 19.56 -0.92 -7.05
CA SER A 13 19.60 -2.37 -6.96
C SER A 13 18.43 -2.91 -6.14
N LYS A 14 17.76 -3.88 -6.75
CA LYS A 14 16.63 -4.69 -6.28
C LYS A 14 16.93 -5.34 -4.92
N LYS A 15 16.80 -4.58 -3.83
CA LYS A 15 16.79 -5.11 -2.47
C LYS A 15 15.35 -5.27 -2.04
N ALA A 16 14.92 -6.52 -1.84
CA ALA A 16 13.71 -6.78 -1.07
C ALA A 16 13.81 -6.04 0.26
N HIS A 17 12.77 -5.27 0.62
CA HIS A 17 12.82 -4.33 1.73
C HIS A 17 13.15 -5.04 3.06
N PRO A 18 14.19 -4.58 3.81
CA PRO A 18 14.60 -5.21 5.07
C PRO A 18 13.48 -5.22 6.12
N GLN A 19 12.56 -4.26 6.06
CA GLN A 19 11.45 -4.13 7.00
C GLN A 19 10.40 -5.26 6.87
N GLU A 20 10.16 -5.77 5.66
CA GLU A 20 9.23 -6.89 5.44
C GLU A 20 9.79 -8.21 5.99
N TYR A 21 11.12 -8.39 5.93
CA TYR A 21 11.78 -9.55 6.52
C TYR A 21 11.73 -9.49 8.05
N LEU A 22 12.04 -8.32 8.62
CA LEU A 22 12.01 -8.10 10.07
C LEU A 22 10.62 -8.31 10.67
N THR A 23 9.55 -7.80 10.06
CA THR A 23 8.18 -8.04 10.55
C THR A 23 7.79 -9.51 10.47
N ARG A 24 8.18 -10.22 9.41
CA ARG A 24 7.95 -11.68 9.30
C ARG A 24 8.71 -12.45 10.38
N VAL A 25 9.97 -12.11 10.62
CA VAL A 25 10.81 -12.77 11.65
C VAL A 25 10.27 -12.47 13.06
N LEU A 26 9.94 -11.22 13.36
CA LEU A 26 9.36 -10.82 14.64
C LEU A 26 7.99 -11.48 14.88
N ALA A 27 7.14 -11.57 13.86
CA ALA A 27 5.87 -12.27 13.93
C ALA A 27 6.04 -13.77 14.24
N ILE A 28 7.02 -14.43 13.63
CA ILE A 28 7.34 -15.84 13.89
C ILE A 28 7.84 -16.02 15.33
N ILE A 29 8.76 -15.15 15.78
CA ILE A 29 9.32 -15.18 17.14
C ILE A 29 8.20 -14.96 18.18
N PHE A 30 7.37 -13.93 18.00
CA PHE A 30 6.28 -13.62 18.93
C PHE A 30 5.24 -14.74 18.99
N THR A 31 4.88 -15.31 17.83
CA THR A 31 3.99 -16.48 17.76
C THR A 31 4.60 -17.67 18.52
N GLY A 32 5.89 -17.94 18.31
CA GLY A 32 6.61 -18.99 19.03
C GLY A 32 6.63 -18.78 20.55
N ILE A 33 6.86 -17.55 21.01
CA ILE A 33 6.86 -17.19 22.45
C ILE A 33 5.48 -17.36 23.06
N VAL A 34 4.42 -16.88 22.41
CA VAL A 34 3.04 -17.03 22.89
C VAL A 34 2.65 -18.51 22.99
N CYS A 35 3.03 -19.31 22.00
CA CYS A 35 2.79 -20.76 22.01
C CYS A 35 3.57 -21.46 23.13
N PHE A 36 4.83 -21.06 23.36
CA PHE A 36 5.66 -21.60 24.44
C PHE A 36 5.12 -21.24 25.83
N LEU A 37 4.66 -20.01 26.03
CA LEU A 37 4.06 -19.57 27.29
C LEU A 37 2.74 -20.28 27.58
N ILE A 38 1.87 -20.43 26.57
CA ILE A 38 0.64 -21.23 26.68
C ILE A 38 0.97 -22.68 27.03
N PHE A 39 1.99 -23.26 26.40
CA PHE A 39 2.44 -24.63 26.68
C PHE A 39 3.00 -24.79 28.11
N ALA A 40 3.79 -23.83 28.58
CA ALA A 40 4.35 -23.83 29.94
C ALA A 40 3.27 -23.63 31.01
N ILE A 41 2.29 -22.76 30.77
CA ILE A 41 1.21 -22.45 31.72
C ILE A 41 0.17 -23.58 31.80
N LEU A 42 -0.09 -24.29 30.70
CA LEU A 42 -1.07 -25.39 30.65
C LEU A 42 -0.47 -26.77 31.02
N TRP A 43 0.78 -26.83 31.48
CA TRP A 43 1.44 -28.10 31.84
C TRP A 43 0.71 -28.76 33.03
N PRO A 44 -0.02 -29.87 32.83
CA PRO A 44 -0.72 -30.55 33.91
C PRO A 44 0.26 -31.47 34.65
N THR A 45 0.05 -31.67 35.96
CA THR A 45 0.86 -32.58 36.79
C THR A 45 0.68 -34.07 36.43
N GLN A 46 -0.32 -34.43 35.61
CA GLN A 46 -0.57 -35.77 35.03
C GLN A 46 -1.21 -35.63 33.62
N PRO A 47 -0.42 -35.55 32.53
CA PRO A 47 -0.98 -35.32 31.20
C PRO A 47 -1.49 -36.62 30.56
N SER A 48 -2.76 -36.65 30.16
CA SER A 48 -3.29 -37.71 29.30
C SER A 48 -2.72 -37.58 27.87
N PRO A 49 -2.36 -38.68 27.19
CA PRO A 49 -1.70 -38.63 25.88
C PRO A 49 -2.57 -37.93 24.81
N LEU A 50 -3.89 -38.12 24.85
CA LEU A 50 -4.83 -37.43 23.96
C LEU A 50 -4.87 -35.91 24.20
N GLY A 51 -4.79 -35.47 25.46
CA GLY A 51 -4.79 -34.05 25.82
C GLY A 51 -3.55 -33.31 25.31
N ILE A 52 -2.41 -33.99 25.23
CA ILE A 52 -1.18 -33.43 24.64
C ILE A 52 -1.39 -33.21 23.13
N VAL A 53 -1.92 -34.21 22.43
CA VAL A 53 -2.15 -34.15 20.97
C VAL A 53 -3.11 -33.01 20.60
N ILE A 54 -4.22 -32.85 21.33
CA ILE A 54 -5.21 -31.79 21.08
C ILE A 54 -4.59 -30.40 21.26
N ARG A 55 -3.76 -30.19 22.28
CA ARG A 55 -3.08 -28.90 22.52
C ARG A 55 -2.05 -28.58 21.46
N LEU A 56 -1.24 -29.56 21.03
CA LEU A 56 -0.29 -29.37 19.94
C LEU A 56 -0.99 -29.01 18.63
N LEU A 57 -2.12 -29.67 18.34
CA LEU A 57 -2.97 -29.31 17.20
C LEU A 57 -3.53 -27.90 17.32
N GLY A 58 -4.02 -27.51 18.50
CA GLY A 58 -4.51 -26.15 18.75
C GLY A 58 -3.43 -25.08 18.57
N ILE A 59 -2.23 -25.32 19.08
CA ILE A 59 -1.06 -24.44 18.91
C ILE A 59 -0.66 -24.35 17.43
N ALA A 60 -0.60 -25.47 16.73
CA ALA A 60 -0.27 -25.49 15.31
C ALA A 60 -1.31 -24.72 14.48
N LEU A 61 -2.60 -24.94 14.72
CA LEU A 61 -3.69 -24.25 14.04
C LEU A 61 -3.71 -22.75 14.37
N GLY A 62 -3.54 -22.40 15.65
CA GLY A 62 -3.45 -21.02 16.13
C GLY A 62 -2.25 -20.29 15.54
N GLY A 63 -1.08 -20.94 15.50
CA GLY A 63 0.14 -20.40 14.90
C GLY A 63 0.00 -20.20 13.39
N VAL A 64 -0.59 -21.16 12.66
CA VAL A 64 -0.91 -20.99 11.23
C VAL A 64 -1.91 -19.87 11.01
N TRP A 65 -2.97 -19.78 11.83
CA TRP A 65 -3.96 -18.71 11.74
C TRP A 65 -3.32 -17.34 12.00
N LEU A 66 -2.51 -17.21 13.04
CA LEU A 66 -1.81 -15.98 13.44
C LEU A 66 -0.78 -15.58 12.37
N TYR A 67 0.05 -16.51 11.90
CA TYR A 67 0.98 -16.28 10.80
C TYR A 67 0.25 -15.81 9.53
N ARG A 68 -0.84 -16.49 9.17
CA ARG A 68 -1.68 -16.09 8.03
C ARG A 68 -2.34 -14.74 8.25
N PHE A 69 -2.64 -14.35 9.48
CA PHE A 69 -3.22 -13.05 9.86
C PHE A 69 -2.19 -11.91 9.75
N LEU A 70 -1.02 -12.08 10.36
CA LEU A 70 0.07 -11.10 10.33
C LEU A 70 0.62 -10.88 8.91
N THR A 71 0.64 -11.92 8.07
CA THR A 71 1.16 -11.82 6.69
C THR A 71 0.11 -11.44 5.64
N ARG A 72 -1.16 -11.15 6.02
CA ARG A 72 -2.25 -10.88 5.06
C ARG A 72 -1.92 -9.72 4.13
N HIS A 73 -1.55 -8.56 4.68
CA HIS A 73 -1.25 -7.35 3.90
C HIS A 73 -0.15 -7.59 2.88
N ILE A 74 0.93 -8.25 3.31
CA ILE A 74 2.10 -8.50 2.45
C ILE A 74 1.76 -9.51 1.34
N ARG A 75 0.99 -10.57 1.65
CA ARG A 75 0.55 -11.54 0.63
C ARG A 75 -0.42 -10.92 -0.37
N GLN A 76 -1.34 -10.08 0.11
CA GLN A 76 -2.27 -9.37 -0.76
C GLN A 76 -1.53 -8.48 -1.75
N ARG A 77 -0.51 -7.75 -1.29
CA ARG A 77 0.40 -6.94 -2.12
C ARG A 77 1.15 -7.74 -3.17
N GLY A 78 1.69 -8.90 -2.78
CA GLY A 78 2.35 -9.81 -3.72
C GLY A 78 1.44 -10.26 -4.87
N MET A 79 0.16 -10.52 -4.58
CA MET A 79 -0.83 -10.87 -5.61
C MET A 79 -1.18 -9.69 -6.53
N ILE A 80 -1.07 -8.43 -6.06
CA ILE A 80 -1.31 -7.23 -6.89
C ILE A 80 -0.21 -7.05 -7.91
N ARG A 81 1.04 -7.18 -7.46
CA ARG A 81 2.21 -7.02 -8.32
C ARG A 81 2.22 -8.05 -9.45
N GLN A 82 1.59 -9.21 -9.24
CA GLN A 82 1.45 -10.26 -10.26
C GLN A 82 0.19 -10.11 -11.12
N ALA A 83 -0.79 -9.32 -10.70
CA ALA A 83 -2.00 -9.11 -11.47
C ALA A 83 -1.68 -8.23 -12.69
N PRO A 84 -2.25 -8.55 -13.86
CA PRO A 84 -2.03 -7.76 -15.06
C PRO A 84 -2.51 -6.32 -14.84
N PHE A 85 -1.71 -5.35 -15.25
CA PHE A 85 -2.10 -3.94 -15.24
C PHE A 85 -3.06 -3.69 -16.41
N PRO A 86 -4.26 -3.13 -16.17
CA PRO A 86 -5.22 -2.91 -17.26
C PRO A 86 -4.67 -1.99 -18.36
N ALA A 87 -4.82 -2.39 -19.62
CA ALA A 87 -4.30 -1.63 -20.77
C ALA A 87 -4.90 -0.21 -20.87
N ALA A 88 -6.16 -0.04 -20.47
CA ALA A 88 -6.80 1.28 -20.42
C ALA A 88 -6.08 2.24 -19.44
N TRP A 89 -5.64 1.72 -18.29
CA TRP A 89 -4.90 2.51 -17.31
C TRP A 89 -3.50 2.85 -17.80
N GLU A 90 -2.86 1.92 -18.52
CA GLU A 90 -1.54 2.16 -19.13
C GLU A 90 -1.62 3.27 -20.16
N SER A 91 -2.64 3.24 -21.02
CA SER A 91 -2.89 4.30 -22.01
C SER A 91 -3.11 5.67 -21.35
N ILE A 92 -3.84 5.73 -20.22
CA ILE A 92 -4.02 6.98 -19.46
C ILE A 92 -2.69 7.52 -18.96
N LEU A 93 -1.84 6.67 -18.37
CA LEU A 93 -0.52 7.06 -17.88
C LEU A 93 0.39 7.57 -19.02
N GLU A 94 0.43 6.83 -20.13
CA GLU A 94 1.22 7.19 -21.31
C GLU A 94 0.77 8.50 -21.95
N GLN A 95 -0.52 8.83 -21.92
CA GLN A 95 -1.05 10.04 -22.58
C GLN A 95 -1.04 11.27 -21.67
N LYS A 96 -1.32 11.11 -20.37
CA LYS A 96 -1.68 12.23 -19.49
C LYS A 96 -0.70 12.50 -18.37
N VAL A 97 0.32 11.63 -18.16
CA VAL A 97 1.25 11.76 -17.04
C VAL A 97 2.69 11.96 -17.57
N PRO A 98 3.15 13.21 -17.77
CA PRO A 98 4.49 13.49 -18.29
C PRO A 98 5.61 12.86 -17.45
N PHE A 99 5.41 12.78 -16.13
CA PHE A 99 6.35 12.10 -15.23
C PHE A 99 6.57 10.64 -15.66
N TYR A 100 5.49 9.89 -15.93
CA TYR A 100 5.55 8.49 -16.33
C TYR A 100 6.22 8.30 -17.70
N GLN A 101 5.96 9.20 -18.64
CA GLN A 101 6.58 9.20 -19.97
C GLN A 101 8.10 9.39 -19.89
N ALA A 102 8.58 10.16 -18.92
CA ALA A 102 10.01 10.40 -18.71
C ALA A 102 10.74 9.27 -17.97
N LEU A 103 10.02 8.28 -17.42
CA LEU A 103 10.62 7.18 -16.69
C LEU A 103 11.27 6.15 -17.62
N SER A 104 12.34 5.52 -17.11
CA SER A 104 12.94 4.35 -17.75
C SER A 104 11.97 3.17 -17.73
N ALA A 105 12.11 2.21 -18.65
CA ALA A 105 11.27 1.00 -18.66
C ALA A 105 11.18 0.25 -17.31
N PRO A 106 12.26 0.08 -16.50
CA PRO A 106 12.13 -0.50 -15.17
C PRO A 106 11.37 0.40 -14.19
N ASP A 107 11.55 1.72 -14.26
CA ASP A 107 10.81 2.65 -13.40
C ASP A 107 9.32 2.74 -13.79
N GLN A 108 8.99 2.66 -15.07
CA GLN A 108 7.60 2.57 -15.53
C GLN A 108 6.90 1.33 -14.97
N ARG A 109 7.57 0.17 -14.95
CA ARG A 109 7.03 -1.04 -14.29
C ARG A 109 6.78 -0.80 -12.80
N ARG A 110 7.77 -0.26 -12.10
CA ARG A 110 7.64 0.07 -10.66
C ARG A 110 6.49 1.06 -10.42
N PHE A 111 6.39 2.10 -11.24
CA PHE A 111 5.34 3.11 -11.12
C PHE A 111 3.95 2.51 -11.32
N ARG A 112 3.77 1.63 -12.32
CA ARG A 112 2.52 0.90 -12.54
C ARG A 112 2.16 0.00 -11.36
N GLU A 113 3.13 -0.69 -10.76
CA GLU A 113 2.91 -1.50 -9.57
C GLU A 113 2.40 -0.65 -8.40
N GLU A 114 3.05 0.49 -8.12
CA GLU A 114 2.65 1.40 -7.03
C GLU A 114 1.26 2.01 -7.29
N VAL A 115 0.96 2.44 -8.52
CA VAL A 115 -0.38 2.93 -8.90
C VAL A 115 -1.44 1.83 -8.72
N HIS A 116 -1.15 0.60 -9.12
CA HIS A 116 -2.08 -0.52 -8.99
C HIS A 116 -2.35 -0.87 -7.52
N ILE A 117 -1.31 -0.86 -6.67
CA ILE A 117 -1.44 -1.04 -5.22
C ILE A 117 -2.30 0.08 -4.63
N PHE A 118 -1.99 1.34 -4.94
CA PHE A 118 -2.73 2.49 -4.45
C PHE A 118 -4.23 2.41 -4.79
N LEU A 119 -4.56 2.11 -6.05
CA LEU A 119 -5.95 2.00 -6.52
C LEU A 119 -6.76 0.86 -5.88
N ARG A 120 -6.08 -0.15 -5.32
CA ARG A 120 -6.73 -1.25 -4.62
C ARG A 120 -6.86 -1.04 -3.13
N GLU A 121 -5.94 -0.28 -2.54
CA GLU A 121 -5.92 -0.05 -1.10
C GLU A 121 -6.67 1.20 -0.69
N LYS A 122 -6.73 2.20 -1.57
CA LYS A 122 -7.34 3.50 -1.29
C LYS A 122 -8.66 3.62 -2.03
N ARG A 123 -9.68 4.10 -1.32
CA ARG A 123 -10.99 4.42 -1.91
C ARG A 123 -10.94 5.80 -2.55
N ILE A 124 -11.53 5.94 -3.73
CA ILE A 124 -11.68 7.22 -4.42
C ILE A 124 -13.18 7.42 -4.62
N THR A 125 -13.73 8.44 -3.97
CA THR A 125 -15.17 8.69 -3.90
C THR A 125 -15.46 10.07 -4.46
N GLY A 126 -16.38 10.15 -5.43
CA GLY A 126 -16.87 11.41 -5.98
C GLY A 126 -18.04 11.92 -5.16
N ILE A 127 -17.97 13.17 -4.73
CA ILE A 127 -19.08 13.86 -4.09
C ILE A 127 -19.73 14.76 -5.13
N ASN A 128 -20.99 14.48 -5.46
CA ASN A 128 -21.73 15.15 -6.53
C ASN A 128 -21.04 15.07 -7.91
N THR A 129 -20.18 14.05 -8.11
CA THR A 129 -19.50 13.80 -9.38
C THR A 129 -19.25 12.31 -9.56
N SER A 130 -19.25 11.84 -10.80
CA SER A 130 -18.93 10.45 -11.14
C SER A 130 -17.42 10.25 -11.25
N ILE A 131 -16.92 9.11 -10.77
CA ILE A 131 -15.50 8.75 -10.84
C ILE A 131 -15.30 7.71 -11.94
N ASP A 132 -14.63 8.11 -13.02
CA ASP A 132 -14.20 7.21 -14.09
C ASP A 132 -12.76 6.72 -13.86
N ASP A 133 -12.31 5.78 -14.70
CA ASP A 133 -10.95 5.25 -14.60
C ASP A 133 -9.87 6.31 -14.88
N THR A 134 -10.17 7.32 -15.70
CA THR A 134 -9.25 8.44 -15.95
C THR A 134 -8.96 9.19 -14.65
N ILE A 135 -10.00 9.62 -13.94
CA ILE A 135 -9.87 10.33 -12.66
C ILE A 135 -9.13 9.44 -11.66
N ARG A 136 -9.50 8.17 -11.54
CA ARG A 136 -8.85 7.23 -10.61
C ARG A 136 -7.35 7.13 -10.85
N VAL A 137 -6.95 6.85 -12.10
CA VAL A 137 -5.55 6.67 -12.46
C VAL A 137 -4.75 7.96 -12.26
N LEU A 138 -5.32 9.13 -12.60
CA LEU A 138 -4.65 10.41 -12.39
C LEU A 138 -4.50 10.77 -10.91
N VAL A 139 -5.50 10.48 -10.08
CA VAL A 139 -5.42 10.64 -8.62
C VAL A 139 -4.35 9.72 -8.03
N ALA A 140 -4.30 8.47 -8.48
CA ALA A 140 -3.26 7.55 -8.02
C ALA A 140 -1.87 8.01 -8.47
N ALA A 141 -1.71 8.44 -9.73
CA ALA A 141 -0.44 8.94 -10.24
C ALA A 141 0.02 10.18 -9.46
N SER A 142 -0.86 11.15 -9.19
CA SER A 142 -0.52 12.35 -8.43
C SER A 142 -0.12 12.03 -6.99
N ALA A 143 -0.73 11.02 -6.37
CA ALA A 143 -0.34 10.56 -5.04
C ALA A 143 1.01 9.84 -5.01
N ILE A 144 1.36 9.09 -6.07
CA ILE A 144 2.61 8.32 -6.13
C ILE A 144 3.82 9.19 -6.53
N ILE A 145 3.65 10.17 -7.43
CA ILE A 145 4.77 10.99 -7.94
C ILE A 145 5.65 11.59 -6.81
N PRO A 146 5.11 12.23 -5.75
CA PRO A 146 5.93 12.85 -4.70
C PRO A 146 6.75 11.85 -3.91
N ILE A 147 6.26 10.62 -3.75
CA ILE A 147 6.90 9.57 -2.94
C ILE A 147 7.71 8.58 -3.79
N PHE A 148 7.62 8.63 -5.13
CA PHE A 148 8.23 7.65 -6.02
C PHE A 148 9.75 7.55 -5.87
N GLY A 149 10.41 8.66 -5.55
CA GLY A 149 11.85 8.72 -5.30
C GLY A 149 12.30 8.08 -3.97
N PHE A 150 11.36 7.71 -3.10
CA PHE A 150 11.62 7.18 -1.77
C PHE A 150 11.08 5.75 -1.65
N PRO A 151 11.89 4.72 -1.94
CA PRO A 151 11.45 3.34 -1.86
C PRO A 151 10.88 2.99 -0.48
N GLY A 152 9.69 2.40 -0.44
CA GLY A 152 9.01 1.98 0.79
C GLY A 152 8.23 3.07 1.51
N TRP A 153 8.20 4.30 0.99
CA TRP A 153 7.27 5.32 1.48
C TRP A 153 5.87 5.06 0.96
N GLU A 154 4.88 5.19 1.85
CA GLU A 154 3.49 4.92 1.55
C GLU A 154 2.56 5.86 2.33
N TRP A 155 1.36 6.06 1.79
CA TRP A 155 0.32 6.81 2.46
C TRP A 155 -0.42 5.93 3.48
N GLU A 156 0.18 5.67 4.63
CA GLU A 156 -0.40 4.78 5.66
C GLU A 156 -1.73 5.33 6.23
N HIS A 157 -1.79 6.64 6.47
CA HIS A 157 -2.93 7.27 7.15
C HIS A 157 -4.07 7.69 6.21
N ILE A 158 -3.86 7.62 4.88
CA ILE A 158 -4.92 7.95 3.91
C ILE A 158 -5.73 6.68 3.66
N ARG A 159 -7.03 6.70 3.96
CA ARG A 159 -7.95 5.58 3.69
C ARG A 159 -8.84 5.84 2.48
N GLU A 160 -9.15 7.11 2.23
CA GLU A 160 -10.10 7.54 1.22
C GLU A 160 -9.74 8.92 0.69
N ILE A 161 -10.00 9.13 -0.59
CA ILE A 161 -9.81 10.39 -1.32
C ILE A 161 -11.19 10.83 -1.82
N LEU A 162 -11.59 12.05 -1.45
CA LEU A 162 -12.85 12.64 -1.87
C LEU A 162 -12.60 13.63 -3.02
N ILE A 163 -13.32 13.45 -4.12
CA ILE A 163 -13.23 14.31 -5.30
C ILE A 163 -14.50 15.13 -5.41
N TYR A 164 -14.33 16.45 -5.50
CA TYR A 164 -15.40 17.42 -5.66
C TYR A 164 -15.34 18.05 -7.05
N PRO A 165 -16.46 18.49 -7.62
CA PRO A 165 -16.50 19.08 -8.96
C PRO A 165 -15.86 20.48 -9.03
N THR A 166 -15.72 21.17 -7.91
CA THR A 166 -15.15 22.52 -7.83
C THR A 166 -14.42 22.75 -6.51
N SER A 167 -13.65 23.84 -6.43
CA SER A 167 -12.99 24.27 -5.20
C SER A 167 -14.00 24.69 -4.13
N PHE A 168 -13.53 24.65 -2.89
CA PHE A 168 -14.31 25.05 -1.71
C PHE A 168 -13.55 26.10 -0.88
N ASP A 169 -14.27 26.78 0.02
CA ASP A 169 -13.69 27.68 1.02
C ASP A 169 -13.37 26.96 2.34
N GLU A 170 -12.85 27.66 3.35
CA GLU A 170 -12.54 27.08 4.67
C GLU A 170 -13.77 26.44 5.36
N GLY A 171 -14.98 26.87 4.99
CA GLY A 171 -16.25 26.32 5.46
C GLY A 171 -16.76 25.11 4.66
N TYR A 172 -15.97 24.58 3.73
CA TYR A 172 -16.36 23.51 2.79
C TYR A 172 -17.54 23.88 1.87
N GLN A 173 -17.85 25.16 1.70
CA GLN A 173 -18.88 25.59 0.76
C GLN A 173 -18.33 25.60 -0.67
N MET A 174 -19.08 25.00 -1.59
CA MET A 174 -18.67 24.86 -2.99
C MET A 174 -19.10 26.10 -3.79
N GLY A 175 -18.19 26.64 -4.61
CA GLY A 175 -18.50 27.74 -5.54
C GLY A 175 -18.65 29.13 -4.91
N SER A 176 -18.48 29.25 -3.59
CA SER A 176 -18.46 30.52 -2.83
C SER A 176 -17.07 31.17 -2.78
N ALA A 177 -16.01 30.41 -3.05
CA ALA A 177 -14.63 30.87 -2.91
C ALA A 177 -14.22 31.83 -4.05
N GLN A 178 -14.62 33.10 -3.96
CA GLN A 178 -14.04 34.18 -4.77
C GLN A 178 -12.68 34.64 -4.23
N GLU A 179 -12.44 34.47 -2.93
CA GLU A 179 -11.16 34.73 -2.27
C GLU A 179 -10.63 33.40 -1.68
N HIS A 180 -9.39 33.03 -2.05
CA HIS A 180 -8.68 31.84 -1.59
C HIS A 180 -9.36 30.47 -1.83
N PRO A 181 -9.57 30.06 -3.10
CA PRO A 181 -10.13 28.74 -3.42
C PRO A 181 -9.19 27.61 -2.98
N ILE A 182 -9.68 26.74 -2.10
CA ILE A 182 -8.98 25.52 -1.70
C ILE A 182 -9.22 24.46 -2.77
N SER A 183 -8.14 24.08 -3.46
CA SER A 183 -8.17 23.03 -4.50
C SER A 183 -7.97 21.61 -3.93
N GLY A 184 -7.61 21.49 -2.66
CA GLY A 184 -7.44 20.21 -1.97
C GLY A 184 -6.99 20.38 -0.52
N MET A 185 -7.31 19.40 0.32
CA MET A 185 -6.94 19.36 1.73
C MET A 185 -6.67 17.91 2.14
N VAL A 186 -5.71 17.70 3.06
CA VAL A 186 -5.46 16.40 3.68
C VAL A 186 -5.94 16.48 5.13
N GLY A 187 -6.91 15.63 5.49
CA GLY A 187 -7.42 15.54 6.85
C GLY A 187 -6.61 14.54 7.69
N THR A 188 -6.46 14.84 8.98
CA THR A 188 -6.02 13.87 10.00
C THR A 188 -7.26 13.20 10.56
N GLY A 189 -7.71 12.12 9.92
CA GLY A 189 -8.90 11.37 10.37
C GLY A 189 -8.63 10.42 11.54
#